data_AF-A0A6G3RVB7-F1
#
_entry.id   AF-A0A6G3RVB7-F1
#
_cell.length_a   1.000
_cell.length_b   1.000
_cell.length_c   1.000
_cell.angle_alpha   90.00
_cell.angle_beta   90.00
_cell.angle_gamma   90.00
#
_symmetry.space_group_name_H-M   'P 1'
#
loop_
_entity.id
_entity.type
_entity.pdbx_description
1 polymer ?
#
loop_
_entity_poly.entity_id
_entity_poly.type
_entity_poly.pdbx_seq_one_letter_code
_entity_poly.pdbx_strand_id
1 'polypeptide(L)'
;MGLMLAPGDDAVTSPDVSWSYTGFNMFRKWLAQVEGFTLAEMNGFGGDRKWSGVSTTLTPLLDHADDEGSLTPAQCAAILPRLEAIAGQCIENEDPVHERRIDDVRQLVCVVRYCLEKEVALVFC
;
A
#
# COMPACT_ATOMS: atom_id res chain seq x y z
N MET A 1 -6.99 14.40 10.97
CA MET A 1 -6.47 14.20 9.61
C MET A 1 -6.14 12.72 9.46
N GLY A 2 -6.59 12.11 8.37
CA GLY A 2 -6.22 10.75 7.97
C GLY A 2 -5.28 10.80 6.78
N LEU A 3 -5.02 9.63 6.20
CA LEU A 3 -4.37 9.48 4.91
C LEU A 3 -5.39 8.98 3.89
N MET A 4 -5.38 9.55 2.71
CA MET A 4 -6.15 9.11 1.55
C MET A 4 -5.18 8.79 0.40
N LEU A 5 -5.42 7.65 -0.25
CA LEU A 5 -4.77 7.31 -1.52
C LEU A 5 -5.84 7.41 -2.62
N ALA A 6 -5.61 8.32 -3.56
CA ALA A 6 -6.55 8.60 -4.63
C ALA A 6 -5.83 8.79 -5.98
N PRO A 7 -6.50 8.53 -7.11
CA PRO A 7 -5.97 8.87 -8.43
C PRO A 7 -5.81 10.38 -8.58
N GLY A 8 -4.70 10.82 -9.17
CA GLY A 8 -4.44 12.23 -9.48
C GLY A 8 -5.20 12.76 -10.70
N ASP A 9 -6.43 12.30 -10.94
CA ASP A 9 -7.25 12.67 -12.11
C ASP A 9 -8.26 13.79 -11.84
N ASP A 10 -8.19 14.42 -10.65
CA ASP A 10 -9.08 15.48 -10.15
C ASP A 10 -10.59 15.11 -10.19
N ALA A 11 -10.93 13.85 -10.44
CA ALA A 11 -12.30 13.40 -10.59
C ALA A 11 -12.88 12.94 -9.25
N VAL A 12 -14.00 13.56 -8.85
CA VAL A 12 -14.69 13.28 -7.58
C VAL A 12 -15.36 11.90 -7.55
N THR A 13 -15.46 11.23 -8.70
CA THR A 13 -16.04 9.88 -8.82
C THR A 13 -14.99 8.77 -8.80
N SER A 14 -13.71 9.14 -8.72
CA SER A 14 -12.61 8.18 -8.72
C SER A 14 -12.60 7.37 -7.43
N PRO A 15 -12.23 6.08 -7.50
CA PRO A 15 -12.12 5.25 -6.30
C PRO A 15 -10.99 5.80 -5.42
N ASP A 16 -11.28 6.01 -4.14
CA ASP A 16 -10.29 6.35 -3.13
C ASP A 16 -10.26 5.30 -2.03
N VAL A 17 -9.19 5.31 -1.25
CA VAL A 17 -9.11 4.53 -0.02
C VAL A 17 -8.49 5.38 1.07
N SER A 18 -9.10 5.35 2.25
CA SER A 18 -8.74 6.21 3.37
C SER A 18 -8.49 5.43 4.65
N TRP A 19 -7.48 5.87 5.39
CA TRP A 19 -7.08 5.33 6.68
C TRP A 19 -6.81 6.45 7.68
N SER A 20 -6.79 6.11 8.96
CA SER A 20 -6.06 6.95 9.92
C SER A 20 -4.55 6.70 9.76
N TYR A 21 -3.69 7.67 10.12
CA TYR A 21 -2.22 7.45 10.09
C TYR A 21 -1.81 6.19 10.85
N THR A 22 -2.39 5.96 12.02
CA THR A 22 -2.16 4.72 12.79
C THR A 22 -2.63 3.49 12.02
N GLY A 23 -3.80 3.55 11.39
CA GLY A 23 -4.35 2.45 10.60
C GLY A 23 -3.47 2.10 9.40
N PHE A 24 -2.98 3.12 8.70
CA PHE A 24 -2.10 2.95 7.55
C PHE A 24 -0.71 2.42 7.95
N ASN A 25 -0.12 2.93 9.04
CA ASN A 25 1.12 2.38 9.56
C ASN A 25 0.97 0.89 9.96
N MET A 26 -0.16 0.52 10.58
CA MET A 26 -0.45 -0.88 10.89
C MET A 26 -0.62 -1.73 9.62
N PHE A 27 -1.24 -1.18 8.59
CA PHE A 27 -1.36 -1.81 7.28
C PHE A 27 0.01 -2.04 6.63
N ARG A 28 0.90 -1.04 6.61
CA ARG A 28 2.28 -1.17 6.11
C ARG A 28 3.07 -2.23 6.88
N LYS A 29 2.94 -2.26 8.21
CA LYS A 29 3.59 -3.27 9.06
C LYS A 29 3.12 -4.68 8.69
N TRP A 30 1.82 -4.84 8.50
CA TRP A 30 1.24 -6.11 8.09
C TRP A 30 1.72 -6.52 6.68
N LEU A 31 1.76 -5.61 5.71
CA LEU A 31 2.31 -5.89 4.38
C LEU A 31 3.77 -6.34 4.45
N ALA A 32 4.61 -5.66 5.24
CA ALA A 32 6.01 -6.06 5.42
C ALA A 32 6.13 -7.48 6.01
N GLN A 33 5.27 -7.84 6.97
CA GLN A 33 5.24 -9.18 7.54
C GLN A 33 4.86 -10.23 6.50
N VAL A 34 3.89 -9.93 5.62
CA VAL A 34 3.51 -10.81 4.49
C VAL A 34 4.65 -10.94 3.47
N GLU A 35 5.45 -9.89 3.28
CA GLU A 35 6.69 -9.92 2.49
C GLU A 35 7.84 -10.66 3.20
N GLY A 36 7.68 -11.04 4.47
CA GLY A 36 8.68 -11.77 5.24
C GLY A 36 9.73 -10.89 5.94
N PHE A 37 9.44 -9.61 6.19
CA PHE A 37 10.33 -8.73 6.94
C PHE A 37 9.59 -7.82 7.93
N THR A 38 10.32 -7.22 8.87
CA THR A 38 9.74 -6.36 9.90
C THR A 38 9.93 -4.90 9.52
N LEU A 39 8.83 -4.16 9.28
CA LEU A 39 8.91 -2.74 8.90
C LEU A 39 9.62 -1.88 9.95
N ALA A 40 9.43 -2.16 11.25
CA ALA A 40 10.05 -1.40 12.34
C ALA A 40 11.58 -1.49 12.36
N GLU A 41 12.18 -2.48 11.68
CA GLU A 41 13.63 -2.59 11.54
C GLU A 41 14.18 -1.69 10.43
N MET A 42 13.31 -1.21 9.53
CA MET A 42 13.69 -0.43 8.36
C MET A 42 14.00 1.02 8.71
N ASN A 43 14.94 1.59 7.95
CA ASN A 43 15.24 3.01 8.01
C ASN A 43 13.97 3.83 7.66
N GLY A 44 13.66 4.84 8.47
CA GLY A 44 12.42 5.62 8.42
C GLY A 44 11.32 5.15 9.39
N PHE A 45 11.43 3.93 9.93
CA PHE A 45 10.41 3.30 10.80
C PHE A 45 10.90 2.96 12.21
N GLY A 46 12.12 3.38 12.56
CA GLY A 46 12.73 3.21 13.88
C GLY A 46 13.97 2.32 13.93
N GLY A 47 14.34 1.67 12.83
CA GLY A 47 15.55 0.86 12.73
C GLY A 47 16.55 1.38 11.68
N ASP A 48 17.66 0.64 11.51
CA ASP A 48 18.78 1.03 10.64
C ASP A 48 18.89 0.18 9.36
N ARG A 49 17.97 -0.78 9.16
CA ARG A 49 18.01 -1.68 8.00
C ARG A 49 17.69 -0.91 6.72
N LYS A 50 18.60 -0.97 5.75
CA LYS A 50 18.44 -0.28 4.46
C LYS A 50 17.42 -1.02 3.58
N TRP A 51 16.59 -0.25 2.87
CA TRP A 51 15.66 -0.75 1.85
C TRP A 51 16.34 -1.50 0.71
N SER A 52 17.60 -1.16 0.39
CA SER A 52 18.41 -1.90 -0.59
C SER A 52 18.69 -3.36 -0.21
N GLY A 53 18.48 -3.74 1.06
CA GLY A 53 18.65 -5.10 1.57
C GLY A 53 17.36 -5.92 1.59
N VAL A 54 16.24 -5.39 1.09
CA VAL A 54 14.96 -6.09 1.01
C VAL A 54 14.55 -6.22 -0.44
N SER A 55 14.28 -7.45 -0.87
CA SER A 55 13.83 -7.73 -2.24
C SER A 55 12.30 -7.74 -2.29
N THR A 56 11.67 -6.57 -2.15
CA THR A 56 10.21 -6.41 -2.29
C THR A 56 9.85 -5.42 -3.40
N THR A 57 8.86 -5.79 -4.21
CA THR A 57 8.30 -4.88 -5.22
C THR A 57 7.44 -3.79 -4.58
N LEU A 58 7.00 -3.98 -3.32
CA LEU A 58 6.16 -3.02 -2.58
C LEU A 58 6.96 -1.85 -1.98
N THR A 59 8.27 -1.78 -2.19
CA THR A 59 9.13 -0.69 -1.68
C THR A 59 8.54 0.70 -1.97
N PRO A 60 8.05 1.03 -3.18
CA PRO A 60 7.48 2.36 -3.45
C PRO A 60 6.25 2.69 -2.60
N LEU A 61 5.51 1.70 -2.10
CA LEU A 61 4.35 1.91 -1.24
C LEU A 61 4.73 1.96 0.24
N LEU A 62 5.72 1.16 0.65
CA LEU A 62 6.15 1.01 2.04
C LEU A 62 7.15 2.08 2.48
N ASP A 63 8.07 2.48 1.60
CA ASP A 63 9.09 3.51 1.82
C ASP A 63 8.67 4.86 1.22
N HIS A 64 7.43 5.25 1.46
CA HIS A 64 6.87 6.53 0.98
C HIS A 64 6.41 7.37 2.17
N ALA A 65 6.55 8.69 2.05
CA ALA A 65 6.00 9.61 3.04
C ALA A 65 4.46 9.53 3.05
N ASP A 66 3.84 9.77 4.20
CA ASP A 66 2.37 9.70 4.27
C ASP A 66 1.72 10.99 3.74
N ASP A 67 2.40 12.13 3.85
CA ASP A 67 1.84 13.47 3.62
C ASP A 67 2.30 14.16 2.34
N GLU A 68 3.24 13.56 1.62
CA GLU A 68 3.77 14.12 0.38
C GLU A 68 4.14 13.02 -0.62
N GLY A 69 3.84 13.28 -1.89
CA GLY A 69 4.32 12.48 -3.02
C GLY A 69 3.23 11.72 -3.77
N SER A 70 3.67 10.96 -4.77
CA SER A 70 2.81 10.13 -5.59
C SER A 70 3.56 8.94 -6.16
N LEU A 71 2.84 7.86 -6.40
CA LEU A 71 3.36 6.72 -7.16
C LEU A 71 3.04 6.92 -8.63
N THR A 72 4.08 6.87 -9.46
CA THR A 72 3.94 6.90 -10.91
C THR A 72 3.16 5.67 -11.40
N PRO A 73 2.51 5.73 -12.59
CA PRO A 73 1.88 4.56 -13.19
C PRO A 73 2.82 3.34 -13.29
N ALA A 74 4.11 3.55 -13.59
CA ALA A 74 5.09 2.48 -13.63
C ALA A 74 5.29 1.79 -12.25
N GLN A 75 5.31 2.57 -11.17
CA GLN A 75 5.39 2.03 -9.81
C GLN A 75 4.10 1.32 -9.42
N CYS A 76 2.94 1.89 -9.75
CA CYS A 76 1.63 1.25 -9.60
C CYS A 76 1.59 -0.13 -10.30
N ALA A 77 2.12 -0.21 -11.53
CA ALA A 77 2.17 -1.45 -12.30
C ALA A 77 3.13 -2.48 -11.68
N ALA A 78 4.20 -2.03 -11.02
CA ALA A 78 5.15 -2.91 -10.33
C ALA A 78 4.58 -3.49 -9.02
N ILE A 79 3.81 -2.70 -8.27
CA ILE A 79 3.21 -3.15 -6.99
C ILE A 79 1.94 -3.98 -7.19
N LEU A 80 1.18 -3.71 -8.25
CA LEU A 80 -0.16 -4.30 -8.45
C LEU A 80 -0.16 -5.84 -8.43
N PRO A 81 0.69 -6.56 -9.19
CA PRO A 81 0.68 -8.03 -9.18
C PRO A 81 0.95 -8.61 -7.80
N ARG A 82 1.76 -7.91 -6.99
CA ARG A 82 2.07 -8.34 -5.64
C ARG A 82 0.90 -8.12 -4.68
N LEU A 83 0.23 -6.97 -4.78
CA LEU A 83 -0.99 -6.70 -4.01
C LEU A 83 -2.11 -7.68 -4.35
N GLU A 84 -2.31 -8.01 -5.63
CA GLU A 84 -3.28 -9.03 -6.06
C GLU A 84 -2.94 -10.42 -5.51
N ALA A 85 -1.66 -10.80 -5.54
CA ALA A 85 -1.19 -12.05 -4.95
C ALA A 85 -1.43 -12.12 -3.44
N ILE A 86 -1.38 -10.99 -2.72
CA ILE A 86 -1.71 -10.90 -1.29
C ILE A 86 -3.24 -10.98 -1.09
N ALA A 87 -4.02 -10.25 -1.87
CA ALA A 87 -5.49 -10.27 -1.80
C ALA A 87 -6.11 -11.64 -2.14
N GLY A 88 -5.42 -12.43 -2.98
CA GLY A 88 -5.79 -13.79 -3.36
C GLY A 88 -5.40 -14.87 -2.34
N GLN A 89 -4.60 -14.55 -1.33
CA GLN A 89 -4.30 -15.46 -0.23
C GLN A 89 -5.49 -15.49 0.73
N CYS A 90 -6.56 -16.19 0.34
CA CYS A 90 -7.60 -16.63 1.25
C CYS A 90 -7.02 -17.73 2.15
N ILE A 91 -6.28 -17.34 3.19
CA ILE A 91 -5.98 -18.24 4.28
C ILE A 91 -7.22 -18.23 5.18
N GLU A 92 -7.76 -19.41 5.49
CA GLU A 92 -8.76 -19.61 6.54
C GLU A 92 -8.15 -19.20 7.89
N ASN A 93 -8.02 -17.90 8.13
CA ASN A 93 -7.61 -17.32 9.39
C ASN A 93 -8.83 -16.70 10.04
N GLU A 94 -9.21 -17.21 11.21
CA GLU A 94 -10.29 -16.68 12.05
C GLU A 94 -9.93 -15.31 12.68
N ASP A 95 -8.87 -14.65 12.22
CA ASP A 95 -8.44 -13.35 12.72
C ASP A 95 -9.18 -12.23 11.98
N PRO A 96 -10.16 -11.56 12.62
CA PRO A 96 -10.89 -10.45 12.00
C PRO A 96 -9.99 -9.26 11.63
N VAL A 97 -8.79 -9.15 12.23
CA VAL A 97 -7.80 -8.15 11.83
C VAL A 97 -7.20 -8.53 10.47
N HIS A 98 -6.94 -9.81 10.22
CA HIS A 98 -6.42 -10.28 8.94
C HIS A 98 -7.42 -10.05 7.80
N GLU A 99 -8.70 -10.39 8.02
CA GLU A 99 -9.77 -10.13 7.04
C GLU A 99 -9.85 -8.65 6.67
N ARG A 100 -9.83 -7.77 7.68
CA ARG A 100 -9.82 -6.32 7.46
C ARG A 100 -8.62 -5.87 6.63
N ARG A 101 -7.44 -6.44 6.86
CA ARG A 101 -6.23 -6.10 6.09
C ARG A 101 -6.31 -6.58 4.66
N ILE A 102 -6.88 -7.75 4.41
CA ILE A 102 -7.13 -8.25 3.07
C ILE A 102 -8.12 -7.34 2.33
N ASP A 103 -9.17 -6.86 3.01
CA ASP A 103 -10.09 -5.88 2.42
C ASP A 103 -9.42 -4.54 2.14
N ASP A 104 -8.54 -4.05 3.03
CA ASP A 104 -7.70 -2.87 2.78
C ASP A 104 -6.85 -3.06 1.49
N VAL A 105 -6.24 -4.25 1.30
CA VAL A 105 -5.48 -4.57 0.07
C VAL A 105 -6.39 -4.58 -1.14
N ARG A 106 -7.57 -5.20 -1.06
CA ARG A 106 -8.52 -5.26 -2.19
C ARG A 106 -8.98 -3.89 -2.63
N GLN A 107 -9.27 -2.99 -1.68
CA GLN A 107 -9.59 -1.60 -1.98
C GLN A 107 -8.42 -0.89 -2.65
N LEU A 108 -7.20 -1.05 -2.11
CA LEU A 108 -6.01 -0.47 -2.72
C LEU A 108 -5.77 -0.99 -4.15
N VAL A 109 -5.97 -2.29 -4.39
CA VAL A 109 -5.88 -2.90 -5.73
C VAL A 109 -6.85 -2.23 -6.70
N CYS A 110 -8.10 -1.97 -6.29
CA CYS A 110 -9.06 -1.25 -7.13
C CYS A 110 -8.58 0.16 -7.51
N VAL A 111 -8.04 0.91 -6.55
CA VAL A 111 -7.50 2.26 -6.80
C VAL A 111 -6.28 2.21 -7.71
N VAL A 112 -5.32 1.33 -7.43
CA VAL A 112 -4.10 1.15 -8.24
C VAL A 112 -4.44 0.73 -9.67
N ARG A 113 -5.39 -0.19 -9.85
CA ARG A 113 -5.88 -0.59 -11.18
C ARG A 113 -6.47 0.60 -11.94
N TYR A 114 -7.30 1.39 -11.28
CA TYR A 114 -7.88 2.59 -11.89
C TYR A 114 -6.79 3.59 -12.31
N CYS A 115 -5.77 3.80 -11.45
CA CYS A 115 -4.61 4.65 -11.79
C CYS A 115 -3.89 4.16 -13.05
N LEU A 116 -3.75 2.84 -13.22
CA LEU A 116 -3.15 2.26 -14.43
C LEU A 116 -4.05 2.38 -15.66
N GLU A 117 -5.35 2.13 -15.53
CA GLU A 117 -6.31 2.24 -16.62
C GLU A 117 -6.42 3.67 -17.16
N LYS A 118 -6.22 4.66 -16.28
CA LYS A 118 -6.24 6.09 -16.63
C LYS A 118 -4.86 6.70 -16.88
N GLU A 119 -3.80 5.92 -16.70
CA GLU A 119 -2.39 6.37 -16.75
C GLU A 119 -2.10 7.59 -15.85
N VAL A 120 -2.73 7.63 -14.67
CA VAL A 120 -2.55 8.70 -13.68
C VAL A 120 -1.74 8.23 -12.48
N ALA A 121 -1.09 9.17 -11.80
CA ALA A 121 -0.35 8.88 -10.58
C ALA A 121 -1.30 8.61 -9.41
N LEU A 122 -0.88 7.76 -8.47
CA LEU A 122 -1.56 7.55 -7.20
C LEU A 122 -1.02 8.57 -6.19
N VAL A 123 -1.89 9.46 -5.69
CA VAL A 123 -1.54 10.58 -4.81
C VAL A 123 -1.83 10.22 -3.35
N PHE A 124 -0.97 10.70 -2.46
CA PHE A 124 -1.10 10.59 -1.00
C PHE A 124 -1.58 11.95 -0.48
N CYS A 125 -2.77 12.02 0.11
CA CYS A 125 -3.41 13.27 0.55
C CYS A 125 -4.12 13.19 1.90
#